data_AF-D0TW62-F1
#
_entry.id   AF-D0TW62-F1
#
_cell.length_a   1.000
_cell.length_b   1.000
_cell.length_c   1.000
_cell.angle_alpha   90.00
_cell.angle_beta   90.00
_cell.angle_gamma   90.00
#
_symmetry.space_group_name_H-M   'P 1'
#
loop_
_entity.id
_entity.type
_entity.pdbx_description
1 polymer ?
#
loop_
_entity_poly.entity_id
_entity_poly.type
_entity_poly.pdbx_seq_one_letter_code
_entity_poly.pdbx_strand_id
1 'polypeptide(L)'
;MDNITSRTIERLRFPMTVLVLFIHVLPFAASQGGIEYTFPFNTDSWSHRFIYFFNWIFPRVAVPMFCIISGYLFFQGLNTVDCFKEKYKLKLKSRVKTLLIPYLLWNIIFEIWRLFMISSDKLELLPKSFFLLCKEIFNSFWGMYAPSDAPLWYVRDLMAVMVLAPIIFFVINKCGKYVVIVLTFIWLLGLWPRLPIVPGIDIILFVTWGAYFAMKGIEPFRKMASLTGYWPVYIISLLWAVWEYDELAYNFPIRLSILLGLSLVSALFLYIDKHEMNVPKILTASSFLHIVFIGFMLLL
;
A
#
# COMPACT_ATOMS: atom_id res chain seq x y z
N MET A 1 18.06 -11.78 -11.31
CA MET A 1 16.69 -11.29 -11.57
C MET A 1 16.58 -11.14 -13.07
N ASP A 2 15.48 -11.58 -13.69
CA ASP A 2 15.25 -11.30 -15.12
C ASP A 2 15.27 -9.77 -15.33
N ASN A 3 15.94 -9.34 -16.40
CA ASN A 3 16.10 -7.92 -16.75
C ASN A 3 14.72 -7.25 -16.93
N ILE A 4 13.75 -8.00 -17.46
CA ILE A 4 12.37 -7.56 -17.68
C ILE A 4 11.66 -7.22 -16.37
N THR A 5 11.76 -8.08 -15.35
CA THR A 5 11.11 -7.85 -14.05
C THR A 5 11.71 -6.65 -13.32
N SER A 6 13.03 -6.45 -13.41
CA SER A 6 13.69 -5.26 -12.87
C SER A 6 13.23 -3.97 -13.55
N ARG A 7 13.23 -3.97 -14.89
CA ARG A 7 12.81 -2.82 -15.72
C ARG A 7 11.34 -2.48 -15.49
N THR A 8 10.49 -3.50 -15.41
CA THR A 8 9.06 -3.37 -15.12
C THR A 8 8.83 -2.72 -13.75
N ILE A 9 9.53 -3.17 -12.71
CA ILE A 9 9.43 -2.58 -11.35
C ILE A 9 9.84 -1.11 -11.36
N GLU A 10 10.91 -0.73 -12.06
CA GLU A 10 11.37 0.65 -12.13
C GLU A 10 10.32 1.55 -12.80
N ARG A 11 9.77 1.12 -13.95
CA ARG A 11 8.75 1.87 -14.70
C ARG A 11 7.41 1.97 -13.96
N LEU A 12 7.08 0.95 -13.17
CA LEU A 12 5.86 0.89 -12.36
C LEU A 12 5.79 1.94 -11.25
N ARG A 13 6.93 2.34 -10.68
CA ARG A 13 6.94 3.19 -9.48
C ARG A 13 6.19 4.50 -9.68
N PHE A 14 6.38 5.14 -10.81
CA PHE A 14 5.78 6.45 -11.06
C PHE A 14 4.25 6.37 -11.26
N PRO A 15 3.70 5.58 -12.20
CA PRO A 15 2.24 5.46 -12.34
C PRO A 15 1.57 4.99 -11.05
N MET A 16 2.19 4.05 -10.33
CA MET A 16 1.62 3.58 -9.08
C MET A 16 1.62 4.65 -7.97
N THR A 17 2.62 5.53 -7.97
CA THR A 17 2.66 6.69 -7.07
C THR A 17 1.57 7.72 -7.42
N VAL A 18 1.34 7.98 -8.70
CA VAL A 18 0.24 8.85 -9.14
C VAL A 18 -1.12 8.30 -8.71
N LEU A 19 -1.30 6.98 -8.77
CA LEU A 19 -2.51 6.34 -8.23
C LEU A 19 -2.64 6.53 -6.71
N VAL A 20 -1.54 6.39 -5.94
CA VAL A 20 -1.58 6.74 -4.51
C VAL A 20 -1.99 8.18 -4.29
N LEU A 21 -1.50 9.12 -5.12
CA LEU A 21 -1.90 10.53 -5.04
C LEU A 21 -3.40 10.72 -5.25
N PHE A 22 -4.01 10.05 -6.23
CA PHE A 22 -5.47 10.12 -6.45
C PHE A 22 -6.31 9.65 -5.24
N ILE A 23 -5.81 8.69 -4.45
CA ILE A 23 -6.51 8.25 -3.22
C ILE A 23 -6.57 9.35 -2.17
N HIS A 24 -5.56 10.22 -2.13
CA HIS A 24 -5.39 11.21 -1.08
C HIS A 24 -5.81 12.63 -1.50
N VAL A 25 -5.99 12.92 -2.78
CA VAL A 25 -6.43 14.25 -3.26
C VAL A 25 -7.88 14.54 -2.88
N LEU A 26 -8.74 13.52 -2.88
CA LEU A 26 -10.13 13.66 -2.45
C LEU A 26 -10.40 12.69 -1.30
N PRO A 27 -10.72 13.17 -0.09
CA PRO A 27 -10.91 12.33 1.08
C PRO A 27 -12.27 11.61 1.04
N PHE A 28 -12.46 10.69 0.09
CA PHE A 28 -13.52 9.67 0.16
C PHE A 28 -13.36 8.76 1.40
N ALA A 29 -12.19 8.78 2.04
CA ALA A 29 -11.82 8.00 3.21
C ALA A 29 -12.22 8.61 4.56
N ALA A 30 -12.57 9.89 4.60
CA ALA A 30 -12.54 10.65 5.85
C ALA A 30 -13.86 10.63 6.63
N SER A 31 -14.62 9.53 6.53
CA SER A 31 -15.62 9.17 7.56
C SER A 31 -15.00 8.50 8.80
N GLN A 32 -13.69 8.19 8.79
CA GLN A 32 -12.97 7.79 10.01
C GLN A 32 -12.64 9.02 10.87
N GLY A 33 -13.65 9.52 11.59
CA GLY A 33 -13.52 10.65 12.50
C GLY A 33 -14.81 11.42 12.80
N GLY A 34 -15.94 11.04 12.20
CA GLY A 34 -17.20 11.75 12.42
C GLY A 34 -17.27 13.15 11.78
N ILE A 35 -16.34 13.47 10.88
CA ILE A 35 -16.41 14.68 10.05
C ILE A 35 -17.06 14.27 8.74
N GLU A 36 -18.32 14.66 8.55
CA GLU A 36 -18.97 14.57 7.24
C GLU A 36 -18.28 15.55 6.30
N TYR A 37 -17.46 15.03 5.38
CA TYR A 37 -17.05 15.80 4.23
C TYR A 37 -18.27 15.89 3.30
N THR A 38 -18.98 17.01 3.37
CA THR A 38 -20.01 17.33 2.39
C THR A 38 -19.32 17.47 1.03
N PHE A 39 -19.43 16.44 0.19
CA PHE A 39 -19.01 16.55 -1.19
C PHE A 39 -19.80 17.69 -1.84
N PRO A 40 -19.15 18.64 -2.54
CA PRO A 40 -19.85 19.75 -3.19
C PRO A 40 -20.66 19.30 -4.44
N PHE A 41 -20.86 18.00 -4.61
CA PHE A 41 -21.53 17.39 -5.75
C PHE A 41 -22.70 16.55 -5.24
N ASN A 42 -23.80 16.56 -6.00
CA ASN A 42 -24.92 15.66 -5.76
C ASN A 42 -24.41 14.20 -5.78
N THR A 43 -24.56 13.49 -4.66
CA THR A 43 -24.05 12.12 -4.46
C THR A 43 -24.67 11.11 -5.42
N ASP A 44 -25.83 11.44 -6.00
CA ASP A 44 -26.53 10.62 -6.99
C ASP A 44 -26.15 10.95 -8.45
N SER A 45 -25.25 11.89 -8.70
CA SER A 45 -24.86 12.25 -10.06
C SER A 45 -23.89 11.24 -10.69
N TRP A 46 -23.96 11.11 -12.02
CA TRP A 46 -22.95 10.38 -12.79
C TRP A 46 -21.53 10.95 -12.62
N SER A 47 -21.40 12.27 -12.42
CA SER A 47 -20.11 12.90 -12.18
C SER A 47 -19.49 12.45 -10.86
N HIS A 48 -20.30 12.27 -9.80
CA HIS A 48 -19.83 11.78 -8.52
C HIS A 48 -19.32 10.32 -8.63
N ARG A 49 -20.07 9.44 -9.29
CA ARG A 49 -19.64 8.05 -9.55
C ARG A 49 -18.35 7.97 -10.38
N PHE A 50 -18.20 8.85 -11.36
CA PHE A 50 -16.97 8.95 -12.16
C PHE A 50 -15.76 9.37 -11.30
N ILE A 51 -15.92 10.40 -10.47
CA ILE A 51 -14.87 10.85 -9.55
C ILE A 51 -14.53 9.74 -8.54
N TYR A 52 -15.53 9.05 -7.98
CA TYR A 52 -15.35 7.94 -7.06
C TYR A 52 -14.54 6.79 -7.67
N PHE A 53 -14.82 6.43 -8.93
CA PHE A 53 -14.03 5.41 -9.63
C PHE A 53 -12.55 5.80 -9.71
N PHE A 54 -12.24 7.02 -10.15
CA PHE A 54 -10.87 7.46 -10.40
C PHE A 54 -10.09 7.85 -9.14
N ASN A 55 -10.75 8.19 -8.04
CA ASN A 55 -10.09 8.56 -6.78
C ASN A 55 -10.09 7.41 -5.77
N TRP A 56 -11.09 6.52 -5.80
CA TRP A 56 -11.27 5.53 -4.75
C TRP A 56 -11.14 4.08 -5.20
N ILE A 57 -11.73 3.69 -6.33
CA ILE A 57 -11.76 2.28 -6.74
C ILE A 57 -10.50 1.90 -7.51
N PHE A 58 -10.28 2.54 -8.66
CA PHE A 58 -9.18 2.18 -9.57
C PHE A 58 -7.80 2.34 -8.92
N PRO A 59 -7.50 3.42 -8.18
CA PRO A 59 -6.16 3.62 -7.63
C PRO A 59 -5.78 2.65 -6.50
N ARG A 60 -6.75 2.01 -5.84
CA ARG A 60 -6.51 1.06 -4.74
C ARG A 60 -5.71 -0.18 -5.14
N VAL A 61 -5.56 -0.45 -6.43
CA VAL A 61 -4.64 -1.49 -6.93
C VAL A 61 -3.16 -1.19 -6.58
N ALA A 62 -2.84 0.06 -6.23
CA ALA A 62 -1.47 0.50 -6.01
C ALA A 62 -0.78 -0.09 -4.81
N VAL A 63 -1.41 -0.03 -3.64
CA VAL A 63 -0.82 -0.55 -2.41
C VAL A 63 -0.58 -2.07 -2.51
N PRO A 64 -1.53 -2.90 -2.98
CA PRO A 64 -1.31 -4.32 -3.27
C PRO A 64 -0.15 -4.58 -4.23
N MET A 65 -0.02 -3.81 -5.32
CA MET A 65 1.07 -3.97 -6.28
C MET A 65 2.43 -3.67 -5.63
N PHE A 66 2.55 -2.58 -4.86
CA PHE A 66 3.76 -2.26 -4.10
C PHE A 66 4.10 -3.33 -3.05
N CYS A 67 3.09 -3.90 -2.38
CA CYS A 67 3.27 -5.01 -1.45
C CYS A 67 3.84 -6.26 -2.13
N ILE A 68 3.26 -6.68 -3.26
CA ILE A 68 3.73 -7.85 -4.03
C ILE A 68 5.17 -7.65 -4.48
N ILE A 69 5.50 -6.48 -5.03
CA ILE A 69 6.86 -6.14 -5.45
C ILE A 69 7.82 -6.18 -4.25
N SER A 70 7.43 -5.57 -3.13
CA SER A 70 8.26 -5.51 -1.92
C SER A 70 8.52 -6.89 -1.33
N GLY A 71 7.48 -7.75 -1.25
CA GLY A 71 7.60 -9.13 -0.81
C GLY A 71 8.47 -9.96 -1.76
N TYR A 72 8.26 -9.82 -3.07
CA TYR A 72 9.06 -10.54 -4.08
C TYR A 72 10.55 -10.19 -3.96
N LEU A 73 10.90 -8.90 -3.92
CA LEU A 73 12.29 -8.46 -3.78
C LEU A 73 12.91 -8.85 -2.43
N PHE A 74 12.13 -8.84 -1.35
CA PHE A 74 12.62 -9.23 -0.03
C PHE A 74 12.94 -10.72 0.01
N PHE A 75 12.05 -11.59 -0.45
CA PHE A 75 12.24 -13.04 -0.38
C PHE A 75 13.07 -13.63 -1.52
N GLN A 76 13.44 -12.83 -2.52
CA GLN A 76 14.29 -13.28 -3.61
C GLN A 76 15.62 -13.83 -3.09
N GLY A 77 15.92 -15.08 -3.46
CA GLY A 77 17.12 -15.81 -3.05
C GLY A 77 17.10 -16.32 -1.61
N LEU A 78 15.94 -16.32 -0.95
CA LEU A 78 15.70 -16.92 0.37
C LEU A 78 14.92 -18.23 0.20
N ASN A 79 15.47 -19.19 -0.55
CA ASN A 79 14.75 -20.42 -0.93
C ASN A 79 15.01 -21.59 0.04
N THR A 80 16.06 -21.51 0.85
CA THR A 80 16.44 -22.51 1.85
C THR A 80 16.58 -21.88 3.22
N VAL A 81 16.50 -22.69 4.27
CA VAL A 81 16.63 -22.24 5.66
C VAL A 81 17.99 -21.57 5.90
N ASP A 82 19.07 -22.11 5.33
CA ASP A 82 20.42 -21.56 5.50
C ASP A 82 20.56 -20.20 4.81
N CYS A 83 20.11 -20.10 3.55
CA CYS A 83 20.06 -18.82 2.84
C CYS A 83 19.22 -17.78 3.58
N PHE A 84 18.10 -18.21 4.19
CA PHE A 84 17.26 -17.31 4.99
C PHE A 84 18.02 -16.79 6.21
N LYS A 85 18.65 -17.66 7.01
CA LYS A 85 19.43 -17.28 8.20
C LYS A 85 20.56 -16.30 7.87
N GLU A 86 21.29 -16.56 6.79
CA GLU A 86 22.42 -15.72 6.35
C GLU A 86 21.96 -14.34 5.86
N LYS A 87 20.94 -14.30 5.00
CA LYS A 87 20.58 -13.09 4.25
C LYS A 87 19.50 -12.25 4.92
N TYR A 88 18.68 -12.82 5.81
CA TYR A 88 17.57 -12.11 6.45
C TYR A 88 18.06 -10.86 7.20
N LYS A 89 19.09 -11.00 8.05
CA LYS A 89 19.65 -9.87 8.80
C LYS A 89 20.22 -8.79 7.87
N LEU A 90 20.90 -9.18 6.80
CA LEU A 90 21.44 -8.27 5.81
C LEU A 90 20.34 -7.50 5.08
N LYS A 91 19.25 -8.19 4.70
CA LYS A 91 18.08 -7.57 4.07
C LYS A 91 17.34 -6.66 5.04
N LEU A 92 17.17 -7.02 6.31
CA LEU A 92 16.56 -6.15 7.30
C LEU A 92 17.40 -4.88 7.53
N LYS A 93 18.73 -5.02 7.61
CA LYS A 93 19.66 -3.89 7.73
C LYS A 93 19.60 -2.96 6.53
N SER A 94 19.42 -3.46 5.31
CA SER A 94 19.27 -2.59 4.14
C SER A 94 17.95 -1.80 4.18
N ARG A 95 16.86 -2.40 4.69
CA ARG A 95 15.58 -1.72 4.87
C ARG A 95 15.62 -0.60 5.90
N VAL A 96 16.52 -0.65 6.89
CA VAL A 96 16.75 0.49 7.79
C VAL A 96 17.10 1.74 6.99
N LYS A 97 18.04 1.63 6.04
CA LYS A 97 18.48 2.77 5.23
C LYS A 97 17.46 3.21 4.19
N THR A 98 16.71 2.28 3.61
CA THR A 98 15.79 2.58 2.50
C THR A 98 14.36 2.89 2.93
N LEU A 99 13.95 2.47 4.13
CA LEU A 99 12.57 2.64 4.64
C LEU A 99 12.57 3.38 5.98
N LEU A 100 13.25 2.84 7.01
CA LEU A 100 13.14 3.39 8.38
C LEU A 100 13.69 4.80 8.48
N ILE A 101 14.92 5.05 7.99
CA ILE A 101 15.54 6.38 8.06
C ILE A 101 14.68 7.42 7.31
N PRO A 102 14.28 7.20 6.03
CA PRO A 102 13.37 8.12 5.35
C PRO A 102 12.05 8.33 6.07
N TYR A 103 11.43 7.26 6.58
CA TYR A 103 10.18 7.34 7.33
C TYR A 103 10.29 8.21 8.59
N LEU A 104 11.34 7.99 9.40
CA LEU A 104 11.60 8.80 10.59
C LEU A 104 11.85 10.26 10.23
N LEU A 105 12.68 10.50 9.22
CA LEU A 105 13.02 11.84 8.76
C LEU A 105 11.75 12.63 8.37
N TRP A 106 10.89 12.04 7.54
CA TRP A 106 9.69 12.71 7.06
C TRP A 106 8.64 12.92 8.14
N ASN A 107 8.44 11.95 9.04
CA ASN A 107 7.57 12.16 10.20
C ASN A 107 8.09 13.27 11.12
N ILE A 108 9.41 13.35 11.34
CA ILE A 108 10.02 14.44 12.13
C ILE A 108 9.80 15.79 11.43
N ILE A 109 10.03 15.89 10.13
CA ILE A 109 9.82 17.13 9.36
C ILE A 109 8.35 17.55 9.45
N PHE A 110 7.43 16.60 9.28
CA PHE A 110 6.00 16.84 9.39
C PHE A 110 5.58 17.32 10.78
N GLU A 111 6.12 16.68 11.83
CA GLU A 111 5.88 17.08 13.22
C GLU A 111 6.40 18.50 13.52
N ILE A 112 7.60 18.82 13.05
CA ILE A 112 8.15 20.18 13.15
C ILE A 112 7.26 21.19 12.43
N TRP A 113 6.83 20.88 11.20
CA TRP A 113 5.93 21.74 10.43
C TRP A 113 4.58 21.94 11.12
N ARG A 114 4.00 20.87 11.68
CA ARG A 114 2.78 20.91 12.47
C ARG A 114 2.93 21.87 13.65
N LEU A 115 4.04 21.82 14.38
CA LEU A 115 4.31 22.72 15.50
C LEU A 115 4.36 24.20 15.08
N PHE A 116 4.89 24.51 13.90
CA PHE A 116 4.88 25.88 13.36
C PHE A 116 3.49 26.39 12.99
N MET A 117 2.56 25.48 12.66
CA MET A 117 1.18 25.82 12.27
C MET A 117 0.20 25.86 13.45
N ILE A 118 0.62 25.50 14.66
CA ILE A 118 -0.21 25.60 15.86
C ILE A 118 -0.40 27.08 16.22
N SER A 119 -1.66 27.54 16.30
CA SER A 119 -1.99 28.88 16.77
C SER A 119 -1.61 29.05 18.25
N SER A 120 -1.30 30.29 18.67
CA SER A 120 -0.93 30.65 20.06
C SER A 120 -1.91 30.07 21.09
N ASP A 121 -3.19 30.04 20.76
CA ASP A 121 -4.28 29.65 21.66
C ASP A 121 -4.34 28.13 21.89
N LYS A 122 -3.61 27.34 21.08
CA LYS A 122 -3.53 25.88 21.18
C LYS A 122 -2.24 25.40 21.84
N LEU A 123 -1.36 26.31 22.26
CA LEU A 123 -0.08 25.98 22.89
C LEU A 123 -0.26 25.31 24.27
N GLU A 124 -1.39 25.58 24.94
CA GLU A 124 -1.74 24.94 26.23
C GLU A 124 -2.05 23.44 26.12
N LEU A 125 -2.31 22.95 24.90
CA LEU A 125 -2.56 21.53 24.60
C LEU A 125 -1.27 20.71 24.48
N LEU A 126 -0.09 21.35 24.50
CA LEU A 126 1.17 20.62 24.46
C LEU A 126 1.36 19.79 25.74
N PRO A 127 1.93 18.58 25.61
CA PRO A 127 2.11 17.68 26.74
C PRO A 127 3.01 18.32 27.81
N LYS A 128 2.43 18.53 29.01
CA LYS A 128 3.09 19.20 30.14
C LYS A 128 4.17 18.35 30.84
N SER A 129 4.35 17.08 30.43
CA SER A 129 5.35 16.18 31.00
C SER A 129 6.14 15.47 29.91
N PHE A 130 7.41 15.20 30.20
CA PHE A 130 8.31 14.48 29.29
C PHE A 130 7.78 13.08 28.91
N PHE A 131 7.19 12.36 29.86
CA PHE A 131 6.61 11.04 29.59
C PHE A 131 5.44 11.12 28.60
N LEU A 132 4.56 12.12 28.77
CA LEU A 132 3.43 12.32 27.86
C LEU A 132 3.92 12.75 26.48
N LEU A 133 4.95 13.60 26.41
CA LEU A 133 5.61 13.96 25.16
C LEU A 133 6.17 12.73 24.43
N CYS A 134 6.89 11.84 25.12
CA CYS A 134 7.40 10.60 24.52
C CYS A 134 6.27 9.69 24.02
N LYS A 135 5.19 9.57 24.79
CA LYS A 135 4.01 8.79 24.40
C LYS A 135 3.32 9.37 23.17
N GLU A 136 3.18 10.69 23.10
CA GLU A 136 2.61 11.38 21.95
C GLU A 136 3.49 11.26 20.72
N ILE A 137 4.81 11.45 20.82
CA ILE A 137 5.74 11.23 19.71
C ILE A 137 5.67 9.77 19.22
N PHE A 138 5.65 8.81 20.15
CA PHE A 138 5.51 7.39 19.79
C PHE A 138 4.19 7.13 19.05
N ASN A 139 3.08 7.64 19.57
CA ASN A 139 1.78 7.52 18.91
C ASN A 139 1.72 8.28 17.59
N SER A 140 2.43 9.39 17.46
CA SER A 140 2.49 10.18 16.23
C SER A 140 3.07 9.37 15.10
N PHE A 141 4.05 8.49 15.29
CA PHE A 141 4.56 7.71 14.16
C PHE A 141 4.00 6.28 14.14
N TRP A 142 3.83 5.64 15.30
CA TRP A 142 3.38 4.24 15.40
C TRP A 142 1.92 4.07 15.82
N GLY A 143 1.14 5.15 15.84
CA GLY A 143 -0.25 5.15 16.30
C GLY A 143 -1.17 4.23 15.50
N MET A 144 -2.33 3.94 16.09
CA MET A 144 -3.28 2.92 15.63
C MET A 144 -3.76 3.10 14.18
N TYR A 145 -3.93 4.34 13.72
CA TYR A 145 -4.56 4.61 12.41
C TYR A 145 -3.52 4.90 11.34
N ALA A 146 -2.69 5.92 11.55
CA ALA A 146 -1.61 6.29 10.67
C ALA A 146 -0.53 7.04 11.44
N PRO A 147 0.72 7.06 10.94
CA PRO A 147 1.68 8.08 11.33
C PRO A 147 1.15 9.50 11.05
N SER A 148 1.79 10.51 11.63
CA SER A 148 1.43 11.92 11.47
C SER A 148 1.38 12.33 10.01
N ASP A 149 2.39 11.93 9.23
CA ASP A 149 2.31 11.96 7.78
C ASP A 149 1.48 10.74 7.31
N ALA A 150 0.16 10.92 7.25
CA ALA A 150 -0.79 9.83 7.08
C ALA A 150 -0.47 8.88 5.91
N PRO A 151 -0.12 9.34 4.69
CA PRO A 151 0.32 8.48 3.58
C PRO A 151 1.45 7.49 3.91
N LEU A 152 2.28 7.76 4.91
CA LEU A 152 3.39 6.88 5.31
C LEU A 152 2.96 5.65 6.12
N TRP A 153 1.66 5.48 6.40
CA TRP A 153 1.12 4.29 7.06
C TRP A 153 1.57 2.99 6.37
N TYR A 154 1.63 3.01 5.03
CA TYR A 154 2.07 1.90 4.22
C TYR A 154 3.50 1.47 4.54
N VAL A 155 4.42 2.44 4.67
CA VAL A 155 5.84 2.17 4.93
C VAL A 155 6.03 1.58 6.33
N ARG A 156 5.29 2.09 7.31
CA ARG A 156 5.27 1.54 8.69
C ARG A 156 4.84 0.08 8.70
N ASP A 157 3.69 -0.21 8.11
CA ASP A 157 3.14 -1.57 8.07
C ASP A 157 4.04 -2.52 7.28
N LEU A 158 4.62 -2.05 6.18
CA LEU A 158 5.59 -2.81 5.39
C LEU A 158 6.81 -3.19 6.23
N MET A 159 7.38 -2.24 6.99
CA MET A 159 8.52 -2.53 7.89
C MET A 159 8.16 -3.59 8.93
N ALA A 160 6.99 -3.49 9.55
CA ALA A 160 6.51 -4.48 10.51
C ALA A 160 6.38 -5.87 9.87
N VAL A 161 5.83 -5.96 8.65
CA VAL A 161 5.75 -7.24 7.92
C VAL A 161 7.15 -7.79 7.57
N MET A 162 8.14 -6.95 7.27
CA MET A 162 9.52 -7.41 7.04
C MET A 162 10.18 -7.95 8.32
N VAL A 163 9.82 -7.41 9.48
CA VAL A 163 10.22 -8.00 10.78
C VAL A 163 9.55 -9.37 10.96
N LEU A 164 8.27 -9.50 10.60
CA LEU A 164 7.51 -10.75 10.63
C LEU A 164 7.85 -11.74 9.50
N ALA A 165 8.78 -11.39 8.60
CA ALA A 165 9.18 -12.24 7.47
C ALA A 165 9.60 -13.68 7.84
N PRO A 166 10.23 -13.97 9.00
CA PRO A 166 10.48 -15.36 9.40
C PRO A 166 9.21 -16.20 9.47
N ILE A 167 8.11 -15.65 10.02
CA ILE A 167 6.83 -16.36 10.11
C ILE A 167 6.31 -16.67 8.70
N ILE A 168 6.32 -15.66 7.82
CA ILE A 168 5.91 -15.81 6.41
C ILE A 168 6.75 -16.88 5.71
N PHE A 169 8.08 -16.86 5.88
CA PHE A 169 8.99 -17.85 5.31
C PHE A 169 8.64 -19.28 5.73
N PHE A 170 8.50 -19.53 7.04
CA PHE A 170 8.21 -20.87 7.55
C PHE A 170 6.84 -21.37 7.12
N VAL A 171 5.82 -20.50 7.16
CA VAL A 171 4.45 -20.85 6.77
C VAL A 171 4.35 -21.15 5.27
N ILE A 172 5.04 -20.38 4.41
CA ILE A 172 5.10 -20.68 2.96
C ILE A 172 5.85 -22.00 2.70
N ASN A 173 6.95 -22.27 3.40
CA ASN A 173 7.67 -23.54 3.20
C ASN A 173 6.85 -24.75 3.62
N LYS A 174 6.06 -24.62 4.70
CA LYS A 174 5.21 -25.71 5.21
C LYS A 174 3.94 -25.91 4.38
N CYS A 175 3.25 -24.82 4.04
CA CYS A 175 1.89 -24.87 3.48
C CYS A 175 1.83 -24.42 2.00
N GLY A 176 2.91 -23.90 1.42
CA GLY A 176 2.99 -23.53 0.01
C GLY A 176 1.93 -22.52 -0.43
N LYS A 177 1.28 -22.80 -1.57
CA LYS A 177 0.26 -21.92 -2.17
C LYS A 177 -0.99 -21.76 -1.31
N TYR A 178 -1.28 -22.71 -0.42
CA TYR A 178 -2.50 -22.70 0.39
C TYR A 178 -2.55 -21.51 1.34
N VAL A 179 -1.39 -21.04 1.82
CA VAL A 179 -1.27 -19.82 2.64
C VAL A 179 -1.83 -18.61 1.90
N VAL A 180 -1.41 -18.44 0.66
CA VAL A 180 -1.80 -17.35 -0.23
C VAL A 180 -3.31 -17.42 -0.49
N ILE A 181 -3.83 -18.61 -0.79
CA ILE A 181 -5.26 -18.84 -1.05
C ILE A 181 -6.10 -18.48 0.18
N VAL A 182 -5.76 -19.02 1.35
CA VAL A 182 -6.51 -18.79 2.59
C VAL A 182 -6.51 -17.31 2.97
N LEU A 183 -5.34 -16.66 2.96
CA LEU A 183 -5.26 -15.22 3.25
C LEU A 183 -6.07 -14.39 2.24
N THR A 184 -6.09 -14.79 0.97
CA THR A 184 -6.89 -14.10 -0.07
C THR A 184 -8.38 -14.21 0.24
N PHE A 185 -8.88 -15.39 0.64
CA PHE A 185 -10.28 -15.56 1.03
C PHE A 185 -10.65 -14.75 2.27
N ILE A 186 -9.83 -14.79 3.33
CA ILE A 186 -10.06 -14.02 4.56
C ILE A 186 -10.13 -12.52 4.24
N TRP A 187 -9.19 -12.05 3.42
CA TRP A 187 -9.15 -10.66 2.97
C TRP A 187 -10.37 -10.28 2.15
N LEU A 188 -10.71 -11.08 1.13
CA LEU A 188 -11.81 -10.83 0.20
C LEU A 188 -13.14 -10.71 0.96
N LEU A 189 -13.39 -11.63 1.90
CA LEU A 189 -14.59 -11.65 2.74
C LEU A 189 -14.56 -10.62 3.89
N GLY A 190 -13.41 -10.02 4.20
CA GLY A 190 -13.29 -9.01 5.25
C GLY A 190 -13.34 -9.56 6.65
N LEU A 191 -12.94 -10.81 6.83
CA LEU A 191 -13.01 -11.52 8.11
C LEU A 191 -11.85 -11.20 9.05
N TRP A 192 -10.94 -10.29 8.66
CA TRP A 192 -9.78 -9.94 9.48
C TRP A 192 -10.13 -8.93 10.57
N PRO A 193 -9.77 -9.19 11.84
CA PRO A 193 -10.02 -8.25 12.92
C PRO A 193 -9.17 -6.99 12.76
N ARG A 194 -9.76 -5.82 13.03
CA ARG A 194 -9.02 -4.56 13.10
C ARG A 194 -8.30 -4.49 14.44
N LEU A 195 -7.01 -4.82 14.46
CA LEU A 195 -6.18 -4.75 15.66
C LEU A 195 -5.24 -3.52 15.60
N PRO A 196 -5.12 -2.72 16.68
CA PRO A 196 -4.41 -1.44 16.65
C PRO A 196 -2.92 -1.48 16.26
N ILE A 197 -2.25 -2.62 16.44
CA ILE A 197 -0.79 -2.75 16.32
C ILE A 197 -0.41 -3.73 15.21
N VAL A 198 -1.38 -4.49 14.68
CA VAL A 198 -1.12 -5.49 13.65
C VAL A 198 -1.24 -4.84 12.29
N PRO A 199 -0.25 -4.99 11.39
CA PRO A 199 -0.37 -4.51 10.01
C PRO A 199 -1.69 -4.96 9.39
N GLY A 200 -2.29 -4.09 8.57
CA GLY A 200 -3.51 -4.45 7.85
C GLY A 200 -3.34 -5.77 7.07
N ILE A 201 -4.39 -6.59 7.03
CA ILE A 201 -4.36 -7.87 6.29
C ILE A 201 -3.96 -7.67 4.83
N ASP A 202 -4.32 -6.54 4.21
CA ASP A 202 -3.90 -6.16 2.87
C ASP A 202 -2.38 -6.29 2.70
N ILE A 203 -1.61 -5.69 3.61
CA ILE A 203 -0.15 -5.67 3.54
C ILE A 203 0.41 -7.08 3.76
N ILE A 204 -0.09 -7.78 4.78
CA ILE A 204 0.34 -9.15 5.09
C ILE A 204 0.07 -10.07 3.90
N LEU A 205 -1.13 -10.03 3.33
CA LEU A 205 -1.56 -10.83 2.20
C LEU A 205 -0.66 -10.58 0.99
N PHE A 206 -0.58 -9.33 0.53
CA PHE A 206 0.06 -9.02 -0.74
C PHE A 206 1.59 -9.12 -0.66
N VAL A 207 2.20 -8.89 0.51
CA VAL A 207 3.60 -9.25 0.74
C VAL A 207 3.79 -10.77 0.69
N THR A 208 2.86 -11.54 1.26
CA THR A 208 2.91 -13.01 1.21
C THR A 208 2.74 -13.56 -0.22
N TRP A 209 1.92 -12.93 -1.07
CA TRP A 209 1.87 -13.21 -2.51
C TRP A 209 3.24 -13.05 -3.17
N GLY A 210 3.88 -11.89 -2.95
CA GLY A 210 5.23 -11.62 -3.46
C GLY A 210 6.26 -12.61 -2.94
N ALA A 211 6.23 -12.91 -1.65
CA ALA A 211 7.11 -13.87 -1.01
C ALA A 211 6.98 -15.27 -1.61
N TYR A 212 5.75 -15.74 -1.82
CA TYR A 212 5.47 -17.02 -2.47
C TYR A 212 6.04 -17.07 -3.89
N PHE A 213 5.83 -16.01 -4.68
CA PHE A 213 6.39 -15.94 -6.03
C PHE A 213 7.92 -16.01 -6.03
N ALA A 214 8.58 -15.27 -5.15
CA ALA A 214 10.03 -15.28 -5.05
C ALA A 214 10.60 -16.64 -4.64
N MET A 215 10.02 -17.26 -3.60
CA MET A 215 10.47 -18.55 -3.08
C MET A 215 10.24 -19.70 -4.05
N LYS A 216 9.24 -19.59 -4.93
CA LYS A 216 8.95 -20.59 -5.98
C LYS A 216 9.56 -20.25 -7.35
N GLY A 217 10.31 -19.16 -7.46
CA GLY A 217 10.90 -18.73 -8.74
C GLY A 217 9.86 -18.36 -9.81
N ILE A 218 8.68 -17.90 -9.39
CA ILE A 218 7.59 -17.48 -10.28
C ILE A 218 7.77 -16.00 -10.59
N GLU A 219 7.76 -15.63 -11.86
CA GLU A 219 7.78 -14.23 -12.29
C GLU A 219 6.40 -13.57 -12.03
N PRO A 220 6.30 -12.58 -11.12
CA PRO A 220 5.02 -12.10 -10.59
C PRO A 220 4.14 -11.46 -11.66
N PHE A 221 4.70 -10.59 -12.51
CA PHE A 221 3.94 -9.88 -13.54
C PHE A 221 3.41 -10.83 -14.61
N ARG A 222 4.23 -11.78 -15.08
CA ARG A 222 3.78 -12.78 -16.06
C ARG A 222 2.68 -13.66 -15.50
N LYS A 223 2.81 -14.10 -14.24
CA LYS A 223 1.81 -14.93 -13.59
C LYS A 223 0.48 -14.19 -13.39
N MET A 224 0.51 -12.95 -12.94
CA MET A 224 -0.71 -12.15 -12.79
C MET A 224 -1.33 -11.78 -14.13
N ALA A 225 -0.52 -11.39 -15.12
CA ALA A 225 -1.00 -11.05 -16.47
C ALA A 225 -1.66 -12.23 -17.20
N SER A 226 -1.33 -13.48 -16.85
CA SER A 226 -2.00 -14.65 -17.42
C SER A 226 -3.49 -14.76 -17.05
N LEU A 227 -3.96 -13.97 -16.09
CA LEU A 227 -5.36 -13.96 -15.63
C LEU A 227 -6.21 -12.88 -16.34
N THR A 228 -5.70 -12.20 -17.35
CA THR A 228 -6.46 -11.17 -18.10
C THR A 228 -7.67 -11.72 -18.85
N GLY A 229 -7.75 -13.04 -19.09
CA GLY A 229 -8.94 -13.68 -19.65
C GLY A 229 -10.21 -13.48 -18.81
N TYR A 230 -10.09 -13.12 -17.53
CA TYR A 230 -11.20 -12.81 -16.63
C TYR A 230 -11.65 -11.34 -16.68
N TRP A 231 -11.28 -10.59 -17.73
CA TRP A 231 -11.67 -9.18 -17.89
C TRP A 231 -13.19 -8.92 -17.83
N PRO A 232 -14.11 -9.81 -18.27
CA PRO A 232 -15.54 -9.54 -18.11
C PRO A 232 -15.95 -9.50 -16.63
N VAL A 233 -15.39 -10.41 -15.82
CA VAL A 233 -15.62 -10.44 -14.36
C VAL A 233 -15.05 -9.18 -13.71
N TYR A 234 -13.91 -8.68 -14.20
CA TYR A 234 -13.33 -7.43 -13.74
C TYR A 234 -14.26 -6.25 -13.99
N ILE A 235 -14.77 -6.09 -15.21
CA ILE A 235 -15.70 -5.01 -15.56
C ILE A 235 -16.97 -5.10 -14.70
N ILE A 236 -17.54 -6.29 -14.53
CA ILE A 236 -18.71 -6.49 -13.67
C ILE A 236 -18.40 -6.08 -12.22
N SER A 237 -17.24 -6.49 -11.68
CA SER A 237 -16.84 -6.13 -10.31
C SER A 237 -16.63 -4.63 -10.13
N LEU A 238 -16.11 -3.93 -11.15
CA LEU A 238 -15.94 -2.49 -11.12
C LEU A 238 -17.28 -1.76 -11.18
N LEU A 239 -18.17 -2.17 -12.09
CA LEU A 239 -19.50 -1.59 -12.21
C LEU A 239 -20.29 -1.78 -10.92
N TRP A 240 -20.19 -2.97 -10.31
CA TRP A 240 -20.79 -3.26 -9.01
C TRP A 240 -20.20 -2.36 -7.91
N ALA A 241 -18.87 -2.24 -7.84
CA ALA A 241 -18.21 -1.36 -6.87
C ALA A 241 -18.56 0.13 -7.02
N VAL A 242 -18.79 0.60 -8.26
CA VAL A 242 -19.25 1.97 -8.54
C VAL A 242 -20.75 2.14 -8.22
N TRP A 243 -21.53 1.06 -8.34
CA TRP A 243 -22.96 1.10 -8.12
C TRP A 243 -23.32 1.21 -6.62
N GLU A 244 -22.65 0.43 -5.77
CA GLU A 244 -22.94 0.23 -4.35
C GLU A 244 -22.22 1.25 -3.42
N TYR A 245 -22.13 2.52 -3.85
CA TYR A 245 -21.34 3.58 -3.21
C TYR A 245 -21.58 3.79 -1.69
N ASP A 246 -22.75 3.38 -1.15
CA ASP A 246 -23.29 3.97 0.09
C ASP A 246 -23.46 3.03 1.29
N GLU A 247 -23.04 1.76 1.23
CA GLU A 247 -23.14 0.87 2.40
C GLU A 247 -21.78 0.44 2.95
N LEU A 248 -21.61 0.66 4.25
CA LEU A 248 -20.60 0.00 5.11
C LEU A 248 -20.64 -1.53 5.01
N ALA A 249 -21.69 -2.09 4.40
CA ALA A 249 -21.83 -3.48 4.04
C ALA A 249 -21.18 -3.73 2.65
N TYR A 250 -20.23 -4.66 2.61
CA TYR A 250 -19.63 -5.23 1.40
C TYR A 250 -18.49 -4.44 0.72
N ASN A 251 -17.33 -4.45 1.38
CA ASN A 251 -16.01 -4.26 0.73
C ASN A 251 -15.69 -5.31 -0.37
N PHE A 252 -16.57 -6.29 -0.62
CA PHE A 252 -16.29 -7.42 -1.51
C PHE A 252 -16.10 -7.00 -2.98
N PRO A 253 -16.99 -6.18 -3.60
CA PRO A 253 -16.83 -5.80 -5.01
C PRO A 253 -15.54 -5.02 -5.25
N ILE A 254 -15.20 -4.10 -4.34
CA ILE A 254 -13.95 -3.32 -4.40
C ILE A 254 -12.73 -4.25 -4.24
N ARG A 255 -12.75 -5.20 -3.30
CA ARG A 255 -11.63 -6.14 -3.12
C ARG A 255 -11.47 -7.09 -4.31
N LEU A 256 -12.58 -7.54 -4.88
CA LEU A 256 -12.59 -8.34 -6.09
C LEU A 256 -12.02 -7.53 -7.27
N SER A 257 -12.41 -6.26 -7.41
CA SER A 257 -11.89 -5.39 -8.46
C SER A 257 -10.40 -5.10 -8.29
N ILE A 258 -9.91 -4.97 -7.05
CA ILE A 258 -8.46 -4.86 -6.78
C ILE A 258 -7.73 -6.13 -7.23
N LEU A 259 -8.22 -7.31 -6.85
CA LEU A 259 -7.58 -8.59 -7.16
C LEU A 259 -7.49 -8.80 -8.68
N LEU A 260 -8.58 -8.53 -9.40
CA LEU A 260 -8.63 -8.64 -10.86
C LEU A 260 -7.84 -7.50 -11.52
N GLY A 261 -7.86 -6.29 -10.95
CA GLY A 261 -7.08 -5.14 -11.40
C GLY A 261 -5.58 -5.40 -11.42
N LEU A 262 -5.05 -6.18 -10.46
CA LEU A 262 -3.64 -6.60 -10.46
C LEU A 262 -3.24 -7.33 -11.75
N SER A 263 -4.15 -8.14 -12.33
CA SER A 263 -3.90 -8.85 -13.59
C SER A 263 -3.80 -7.90 -14.78
N LEU A 264 -4.75 -6.96 -14.89
CA LEU A 264 -4.80 -5.97 -15.96
C LEU A 264 -3.60 -5.03 -15.90
N VAL A 265 -3.31 -4.51 -14.71
CA VAL A 265 -2.15 -3.64 -14.47
C VAL A 265 -0.88 -4.38 -14.87
N SER A 266 -0.69 -5.63 -14.43
CA SER A 266 0.49 -6.43 -14.81
C SER A 266 0.60 -6.62 -16.32
N ALA A 267 -0.51 -6.89 -17.02
CA ALA A 267 -0.50 -7.06 -18.47
C ALA A 267 -0.19 -5.75 -19.21
N LEU A 268 -0.79 -4.63 -18.78
CA LEU A 268 -0.50 -3.30 -19.31
C LEU A 268 1.00 -2.98 -19.18
N PHE A 269 1.61 -3.29 -18.04
CA PHE A 269 3.03 -3.02 -17.83
C PHE A 269 3.95 -3.91 -18.65
N LEU A 270 3.62 -5.19 -18.82
CA LEU A 270 4.36 -6.05 -19.75
C LEU A 270 4.23 -5.56 -21.20
N TYR A 271 3.07 -5.00 -21.57
CA TYR A 271 2.86 -4.40 -22.88
C TYR A 271 3.70 -3.13 -23.08
N ILE A 272 3.66 -2.20 -22.12
CA ILE A 272 4.51 -1.00 -22.09
C ILE A 272 5.99 -1.39 -22.17
N ASP A 273 6.38 -2.44 -21.44
CA ASP A 273 7.76 -2.92 -21.45
C ASP A 273 8.17 -3.48 -22.82
N LYS A 274 7.32 -4.30 -23.44
CA LYS A 274 7.53 -4.84 -24.78
C LYS A 274 7.71 -3.73 -25.84
N HIS A 275 7.01 -2.62 -25.69
CA HIS A 275 7.06 -1.49 -26.63
C HIS A 275 8.11 -0.43 -26.27
N GLU A 276 9.00 -0.72 -25.30
CA GLU A 276 10.11 0.14 -24.91
C GLU A 276 9.74 1.59 -24.58
N MET A 277 8.49 1.82 -24.14
CA MET A 277 8.03 3.15 -23.79
C MET A 277 8.86 3.71 -22.62
N ASN A 278 9.53 4.83 -22.86
CA ASN A 278 10.42 5.44 -21.88
C ASN A 278 9.63 6.26 -20.86
N VAL A 279 9.67 5.85 -19.60
CA VAL A 279 9.26 6.69 -18.48
C VAL A 279 10.46 7.57 -18.10
N PRO A 280 10.33 8.92 -18.10
CA PRO A 280 11.42 9.80 -17.73
C PRO A 280 12.00 9.45 -16.35
N LYS A 281 13.32 9.26 -16.27
CA LYS A 281 14.01 8.87 -15.02
C LYS A 281 13.76 9.82 -13.86
N ILE A 282 13.56 11.11 -14.14
CA ILE A 282 13.25 12.12 -13.13
C ILE A 282 11.91 11.88 -12.42
N LEU A 283 10.89 11.37 -13.14
CA LEU A 283 9.57 11.06 -12.59
C LEU A 283 9.64 9.82 -11.69
N THR A 284 10.42 8.82 -12.11
CA THR A 284 10.67 7.62 -11.31
C THR A 284 11.46 7.95 -10.03
N ALA A 285 12.47 8.82 -10.12
CA ALA A 285 13.30 9.20 -8.96
C ALA A 285 12.55 10.04 -7.93
N SER A 286 11.62 10.89 -8.37
CA SER A 286 10.84 11.79 -7.52
C SER A 286 9.60 11.15 -6.92
N SER A 287 9.23 9.93 -7.32
CA SER A 287 8.01 9.24 -6.86
C SER A 287 7.89 9.20 -5.32
N PHE A 288 8.99 8.98 -4.60
CA PHE A 288 8.97 9.00 -3.13
C PHE A 288 8.66 10.38 -2.54
N LEU A 289 9.14 11.46 -3.17
CA LEU A 289 8.86 12.83 -2.73
C LEU A 289 7.37 13.14 -2.88
N HIS A 290 6.75 12.75 -4.00
CA HIS A 290 5.31 12.97 -4.22
C HIS A 290 4.46 12.34 -3.12
N ILE A 291 4.79 11.13 -2.65
CA ILE A 291 4.04 10.46 -1.58
C ILE A 291 4.06 11.26 -0.28
N VAL A 292 5.21 11.86 0.05
CA VAL A 292 5.38 12.61 1.29
C VAL A 292 4.69 13.97 1.22
N PHE A 293 4.83 14.68 0.10
CA PHE A 293 4.22 16.01 -0.05
C PHE A 293 2.68 16.00 0.03
N ILE A 294 2.04 14.85 -0.24
CA ILE A 294 0.60 14.68 -0.03
C ILE A 294 0.20 14.92 1.43
N GLY A 295 0.98 14.41 2.40
CA GLY A 295 0.68 14.61 3.82
C GLY A 295 0.62 16.09 4.20
N PHE A 296 1.56 16.89 3.68
CA PHE A 296 1.60 18.34 3.90
C PHE A 296 0.43 19.07 3.25
N MET A 297 0.01 18.64 2.04
CA MET A 297 -1.15 19.23 1.36
C MET A 297 -2.47 18.98 2.08
N LEU A 298 -2.60 17.87 2.81
CA LEU A 298 -3.81 17.54 3.59
C LEU A 298 -4.00 18.43 4.83
N LEU A 299 -2.98 19.17 5.25
CA LEU A 299 -3.05 20.10 6.38
C LEU A 299 -3.23 21.58 5.97
N LEU A 300 -3.26 21.88 4.67
CA LEU A 300 -3.60 23.20 4.10
C LEU A 300 -5.10 23.26 3.79
#